data_AF-A0A0H5QQK4-F1
#
_entry.id   AF-A0A0H5QQK4-F1
#
_cell.length_a   1.000
_cell.length_b   1.000
_cell.length_c   1.000
_cell.angle_alpha   90.00
_cell.angle_beta   90.00
_cell.angle_gamma   90.00
#
_symmetry.space_group_name_H-M   'P 1'
#
loop_
_entity.id
_entity.type
_entity.pdbx_description
1 polymer ?
#
loop_
_entity_poly.entity_id
_entity_poly.type
_entity_poly.pdbx_seq_one_letter_code
_entity_poly.pdbx_strand_id
1 'polypeptide(L)'
;ELQRRSSMPIIPGVSGSFPGTVAVTPLTGRSLKTTRAPRGRDRIRGNASDVALFAFAEQYVDVPELRGEFRLLFTVPFSSERKWMAMVWRSSRADLSTESKVHLVMCKGAFEKVSEMCSKITHKGREEPLTQARRRKLNDTCKLFASRGERVMAIALLIKEYRERDQEEYFYDEDEDGSSNSNIPLSSMTMVSLVSIHDPPKAGVPDAVTKCHSAGIRVMMITGDHPTTAEAIARQVNIIRNYQTQDDIDSIMDYESESDAAPEAAGATVVLGEDLEQFQRQDWDDVLSKQEIVFARTSAANKLKIVEELQRRGESVAMTGDGVNDSPAIRKADVGIAMGLRGHDVARDAADVVLVDDDFCSIVNGIEE
;
A
#
# COMPACT_ATOMS: atom_id res chain seq x y z
N GLU A 1 -33.28 19.42 42.29
CA GLU A 1 -32.94 18.68 41.06
C GLU A 1 -32.18 19.60 40.11
N LEU A 2 -31.32 19.01 39.27
CA LEU A 2 -30.39 19.61 38.28
C LEU A 2 -28.99 20.04 38.78
N GLN A 3 -28.01 19.58 37.98
CA GLN A 3 -26.56 19.81 37.98
C GLN A 3 -25.66 18.94 38.89
N ARG A 4 -25.33 17.73 38.39
CA ARG A 4 -24.00 17.14 38.60
C ARG A 4 -23.29 17.01 37.25
N ARG A 5 -22.28 17.87 37.05
CA ARG A 5 -21.32 17.81 35.95
C ARG A 5 -20.45 16.56 36.12
N SER A 6 -20.37 15.73 35.09
CA SER A 6 -19.38 14.65 34.97
C SER A 6 -18.05 15.23 34.50
N SER A 7 -17.19 15.63 35.45
CA SER A 7 -15.78 15.86 35.20
C SER A 7 -15.06 14.51 35.15
N MET A 8 -14.51 14.15 33.97
CA MET A 8 -13.55 13.05 33.85
C MET A 8 -12.27 13.36 34.67
N PRO A 9 -11.60 12.35 35.23
CA PRO A 9 -10.38 12.57 35.99
C PRO A 9 -9.26 13.07 35.08
N ILE A 10 -8.74 14.24 35.42
CA ILE A 10 -7.48 14.77 34.89
C ILE A 10 -6.37 13.94 35.54
N ILE A 11 -5.58 13.22 34.73
CA ILE A 11 -4.40 12.47 35.15
C ILE A 11 -3.32 13.47 35.63
N PRO A 12 -2.91 13.49 36.91
CA PRO A 12 -1.78 14.29 37.36
C PRO A 12 -0.54 13.41 37.51
N GLY A 13 0.55 13.77 36.82
CA GLY A 13 1.89 13.26 37.17
C GLY A 13 2.65 12.49 36.09
N VAL A 14 2.85 13.10 34.92
CA VAL A 14 4.10 12.92 34.16
C VAL A 14 4.55 14.30 33.70
N SER A 15 5.41 14.93 34.50
CA SER A 15 6.23 16.06 34.08
C SER A 15 7.29 15.55 33.10
N GLY A 16 6.84 15.29 31.88
CA GLY A 16 7.63 14.80 30.76
C GLY A 16 6.70 14.91 29.57
N SER A 17 6.79 16.04 28.88
CA SER A 17 5.97 16.40 27.74
C SER A 17 5.83 15.21 26.78
N PHE A 18 4.63 14.62 26.69
CA PHE A 18 4.19 13.96 25.47
C PHE A 18 3.64 15.05 24.56
N PRO A 19 4.40 15.55 23.56
CA PRO A 19 3.76 16.32 22.51
C PRO A 19 2.86 15.34 21.75
N GLY A 20 1.61 15.75 21.54
CA GLY A 20 0.63 14.97 20.79
C GLY A 20 1.13 14.61 19.40
N THR A 21 0.37 13.71 18.76
CA THR A 21 0.24 13.59 17.29
C THR A 21 1.40 14.20 16.51
N VAL A 22 2.42 13.40 16.21
CA VAL A 22 3.46 13.78 15.24
C VAL A 22 2.79 13.82 13.86
N ALA A 23 2.17 14.94 13.55
CA ALA A 23 2.06 15.40 12.18
C ALA A 23 3.39 16.07 11.85
N VAL A 24 4.22 15.40 11.04
CA VAL A 24 5.33 16.07 10.36
C VAL A 24 5.38 15.55 8.93
N THR A 25 4.62 16.22 8.06
CA THR A 25 5.17 16.60 6.76
C THR A 25 5.85 17.96 6.97
N PRO A 26 7.12 18.15 6.60
CA PRO A 26 7.64 19.49 6.41
C PRO A 26 7.13 20.01 5.06
N LEU A 27 6.05 20.79 5.08
CA LEU A 27 5.75 21.71 3.98
C LEU A 27 6.39 23.09 4.16
N THR A 28 7.29 23.26 5.13
CA THR A 28 8.27 24.35 5.18
C THR A 28 9.54 23.87 5.90
N GLY A 29 10.71 24.23 5.37
CA GLY A 29 12.02 23.68 5.72
C GLY A 29 12.51 23.90 7.16
N ARG A 30 12.08 23.07 8.11
CA ARG A 30 12.82 22.81 9.36
C ARG A 30 12.98 21.32 9.60
N SER A 31 14.20 20.83 9.37
CA SER A 31 14.68 19.51 9.79
C SER A 31 14.57 19.39 11.31
N LEU A 32 13.75 18.47 11.80
CA LEU A 32 13.80 18.03 13.19
C LEU A 32 15.07 17.19 13.36
N LYS A 33 15.97 17.65 14.24
CA LYS A 33 17.20 16.92 14.56
C LYS A 33 16.83 15.60 15.25
N THR A 34 17.16 14.48 14.61
CA THR A 34 17.03 13.15 15.17
C THR A 34 18.09 12.92 16.26
N THR A 35 17.72 12.23 17.35
CA THR A 35 18.63 11.94 18.47
C THR A 35 19.20 10.53 18.44
N ARG A 36 18.73 9.67 17.53
CA ARG A 36 19.13 8.26 17.47
C ARG A 36 19.46 7.81 16.05
N ALA A 37 20.61 7.14 15.90
CA ALA A 37 20.96 6.48 14.65
C ALA A 37 20.10 5.22 14.48
N PRO A 38 19.39 5.05 13.34
CA PRO A 38 18.56 3.88 13.11
C PRO A 38 19.43 2.61 13.06
N ARG A 39 18.89 1.47 13.52
CA ARG A 39 19.51 0.16 13.29
C ARG A 39 19.62 -0.07 11.77
N GLY A 40 20.75 -0.63 11.31
CA GLY A 40 20.97 -0.90 9.87
C GLY A 40 19.83 -1.73 9.25
N ARG A 41 19.41 -1.36 8.03
CA ARG A 41 18.29 -2.00 7.30
C ARG A 41 18.40 -3.52 7.24
N ASP A 42 19.62 -4.06 7.09
CA ASP A 42 19.89 -5.49 6.93
C ASP A 42 19.54 -6.36 8.15
N ARG A 43 19.21 -5.74 9.29
CA ARG A 43 18.83 -6.46 10.52
C ARG A 43 17.32 -6.54 10.75
N ILE A 44 16.50 -5.89 9.92
CA ILE A 44 15.05 -5.81 10.11
C ILE A 44 14.37 -6.77 9.13
N ARG A 45 13.65 -7.76 9.65
CA ARG A 45 12.87 -8.71 8.85
C ARG A 45 11.42 -8.26 8.73
N GLY A 46 10.90 -8.24 7.51
CA GLY A 46 9.51 -7.89 7.20
C GLY A 46 9.35 -7.52 5.73
N ASN A 47 8.11 -7.23 5.32
CA ASN A 47 7.87 -6.65 3.99
C ASN A 47 8.45 -5.22 3.93
N ALA A 48 8.68 -4.70 2.71
CA ALA A 48 9.33 -3.41 2.51
C ALA A 48 8.61 -2.25 3.23
N SER A 49 7.28 -2.22 3.21
CA SER A 49 6.47 -1.20 3.88
C SER A 49 6.68 -1.21 5.40
N ASP A 50 6.73 -2.39 6.01
CA ASP A 50 6.86 -2.58 7.45
C ASP A 50 8.28 -2.27 7.92
N VAL A 51 9.28 -2.65 7.12
CA VAL A 51 10.67 -2.25 7.35
C VAL A 51 10.82 -0.74 7.28
N ALA A 52 10.18 -0.07 6.30
CA ALA A 52 10.21 1.38 6.18
C ALA A 52 9.54 2.08 7.39
N LEU A 53 8.36 1.62 7.80
CA LEU A 53 7.65 2.15 8.98
C LEU A 53 8.45 1.93 10.27
N PHE A 54 9.03 0.74 10.44
CA PHE A 54 9.86 0.42 11.61
C PHE A 54 11.11 1.30 11.66
N ALA A 55 11.83 1.41 10.53
CA ALA A 55 13.03 2.25 10.43
C ALA A 55 12.72 3.73 10.65
N PHE A 56 11.54 4.20 10.25
CA PHE A 56 11.06 5.54 10.56
C PHE A 56 10.79 5.71 12.06
N ALA A 57 10.05 4.77 12.68
CA ALA A 57 9.71 4.84 14.11
C ALA A 57 10.96 4.78 15.02
N GLU A 58 11.97 3.97 14.69
CA GLU A 58 13.23 3.85 15.43
C GLU A 58 14.03 5.17 15.52
N GLN A 59 13.77 6.15 14.64
CA GLN A 59 14.41 7.46 14.71
C GLN A 59 13.90 8.29 15.92
N TYR A 60 12.76 7.90 16.49
CA TYR A 60 12.07 8.65 17.55
C TYR A 60 11.92 7.84 18.84
N VAL A 61 11.71 6.52 18.76
CA VAL A 61 11.47 5.64 19.92
C VAL A 61 12.24 4.34 19.78
N ASP A 62 12.60 3.69 20.90
CA ASP A 62 13.05 2.29 20.87
C ASP A 62 11.83 1.39 20.65
N VAL A 63 11.64 0.93 19.41
CA VAL A 63 10.48 0.13 19.03
C VAL A 63 10.48 -1.23 19.77
N PRO A 64 11.61 -1.96 19.90
CA PRO A 64 11.66 -3.17 20.73
C PRO A 64 11.30 -2.95 22.19
N GLU A 65 11.85 -1.92 22.84
CA GLU A 65 11.54 -1.58 24.24
C GLU A 65 10.07 -1.20 24.40
N LEU A 66 9.56 -0.32 23.53
CA LEU A 66 8.17 0.11 23.53
C LEU A 66 7.22 -1.08 23.32
N ARG A 67 7.53 -1.98 22.38
CA ARG A 67 6.74 -3.21 22.18
C ARG A 67 6.78 -4.11 23.42
N GLY A 68 7.89 -4.13 24.17
CA GLY A 68 8.00 -4.85 25.43
C GLY A 68 7.02 -4.38 26.52
N GLU A 69 6.54 -3.14 26.44
CA GLU A 69 5.51 -2.61 27.35
C GLU A 69 4.09 -3.14 27.07
N PHE A 70 3.88 -3.82 25.94
CA PHE A 70 2.57 -4.32 25.53
C PHE A 70 2.62 -5.81 25.25
N ARG A 71 1.60 -6.54 25.70
CA ARG A 71 1.39 -7.94 25.32
C ARG A 71 0.50 -7.99 24.09
N LEU A 72 1.02 -8.51 22.98
CA LEU A 72 0.22 -8.86 21.82
C LEU A 72 -0.76 -9.97 22.21
N LEU A 73 -2.06 -9.72 22.03
CA LEU A 73 -3.12 -10.70 22.29
C LEU A 73 -3.54 -11.40 21.00
N PHE A 74 -3.65 -10.64 19.92
CA PHE A 74 -4.28 -11.12 18.70
C PHE A 74 -3.79 -10.37 17.47
N THR A 75 -3.74 -11.03 16.31
CA THR A 75 -3.34 -10.44 15.03
C THR A 75 -4.24 -10.96 13.92
N VAL A 76 -4.83 -10.04 13.14
CA VAL A 76 -5.39 -10.33 11.82
C VAL A 76 -4.32 -9.99 10.80
N PRO A 77 -3.74 -10.98 10.10
CA PRO A 77 -2.74 -10.72 9.08
C PRO A 77 -3.36 -9.98 7.90
N PHE A 78 -2.50 -9.26 7.17
CA PHE A 78 -2.88 -8.61 5.93
C PHE A 78 -3.36 -9.65 4.91
N SER A 79 -4.46 -9.35 4.22
CA SER A 79 -4.95 -10.10 3.07
C SER A 79 -5.18 -9.12 1.91
N SER A 80 -4.91 -9.57 0.68
CA SER A 80 -5.17 -8.78 -0.53
C SER A 80 -6.65 -8.48 -0.75
N GLU A 81 -7.54 -9.36 -0.26
CA GLU A 81 -8.98 -9.18 -0.31
C GLU A 81 -9.43 -8.09 0.67
N ARG A 82 -8.97 -8.18 1.93
CA ARG A 82 -9.30 -7.22 2.99
C ARG A 82 -8.61 -5.87 2.79
N LYS A 83 -7.38 -5.85 2.29
CA LYS A 83 -6.52 -4.66 2.10
C LYS A 83 -6.17 -3.92 3.41
N TRP A 84 -6.28 -4.59 4.56
CA TRP A 84 -5.88 -4.08 5.87
C TRP A 84 -5.39 -5.22 6.77
N MET A 85 -4.72 -4.86 7.87
CA MET A 85 -4.38 -5.77 8.97
C MET A 85 -4.63 -5.07 10.30
N ALA A 86 -4.91 -5.86 11.34
CA ALA A 86 -5.16 -5.35 12.68
C ALA A 86 -4.44 -6.15 13.74
N MET A 87 -4.10 -5.49 14.84
CA MET A 87 -3.47 -6.11 16.00
C MET A 87 -4.14 -5.61 17.27
N VAL A 88 -4.31 -6.52 18.23
CA VAL A 88 -4.82 -6.18 19.55
C VAL A 88 -3.72 -6.34 20.58
N TRP A 89 -3.42 -5.25 21.27
CA TRP A 89 -2.39 -5.16 22.30
C TRP A 89 -3.02 -4.88 23.65
N ARG A 90 -2.49 -5.50 24.70
CA ARG A 90 -2.82 -5.18 26.09
C ARG A 90 -1.65 -4.46 26.72
N SER A 91 -1.91 -3.31 27.36
CA SER A 91 -0.87 -2.63 28.13
C SER A 91 -0.44 -3.47 29.32
N SER A 92 0.86 -3.60 29.54
CA SER A 92 1.44 -4.28 30.70
C SER A 92 1.69 -3.32 31.88
N ARG A 93 1.42 -2.02 31.73
CA ARG A 93 1.64 -1.02 32.79
C ARG A 93 0.62 -1.19 33.92
N ALA A 94 1.12 -1.57 35.11
CA ALA A 94 0.39 -1.61 36.36
C ALA A 94 0.01 -0.21 36.92
N ASP A 95 0.49 0.87 36.29
CA ASP A 95 0.41 2.25 36.79
C ASP A 95 -0.86 3.00 36.37
N LEU A 96 -1.76 2.37 35.60
CA LEU A 96 -3.14 2.84 35.50
C LEU A 96 -3.86 2.35 36.76
N SER A 97 -3.99 3.24 37.74
CA SER A 97 -4.65 3.04 39.04
C SER A 97 -6.16 2.78 38.95
N THR A 98 -6.64 2.27 37.82
CA THR A 98 -8.01 1.84 37.59
C THR A 98 -7.96 0.36 37.26
N GLU A 99 -8.82 -0.43 37.90
CA GLU A 99 -9.03 -1.87 37.70
C GLU A 99 -9.40 -2.27 36.25
N SER A 100 -9.31 -1.35 35.29
CA SER A 100 -9.74 -1.49 33.90
C SER A 100 -8.55 -1.86 33.02
N LYS A 101 -8.53 -3.11 32.55
CA LYS A 101 -7.58 -3.61 31.54
C LYS A 101 -7.88 -2.88 30.23
N VAL A 102 -6.96 -2.06 29.72
CA VAL A 102 -7.14 -1.34 28.44
C VAL A 102 -6.55 -2.17 27.30
N HIS A 103 -7.35 -2.36 26.25
CA HIS A 103 -6.91 -2.93 24.99
C HIS A 103 -6.73 -1.83 23.94
N LEU A 104 -5.64 -1.94 23.19
CA LEU A 104 -5.31 -1.09 22.05
C LEU A 104 -5.51 -1.91 20.78
N VAL A 105 -6.52 -1.55 20.00
CA VAL A 105 -6.75 -2.14 18.68
C VAL A 105 -6.13 -1.20 17.65
N MET A 106 -5.10 -1.67 16.97
CA MET A 106 -4.41 -0.92 15.92
C MET A 106 -4.74 -1.53 14.57
N CYS A 107 -5.12 -0.70 13.60
CA CYS A 107 -5.38 -1.12 12.24
C CYS A 107 -4.51 -0.29 11.28
N LYS A 108 -3.93 -0.95 10.28
CA LYS A 108 -3.29 -0.28 9.14
C LYS A 108 -3.73 -0.91 7.83
N GLY A 109 -3.83 -0.11 6.78
CA GLY A 109 -4.25 -0.61 5.47
C GLY A 109 -4.49 0.47 4.44
N ALA A 110 -5.14 0.08 3.35
CA ALA A 110 -5.62 1.00 2.32
C ALA A 110 -6.57 2.04 2.92
N PHE A 111 -6.46 3.29 2.47
CA PHE A 111 -7.23 4.40 3.04
C PHE A 111 -8.74 4.15 2.95
N GLU A 112 -9.22 3.63 1.82
CA GLU A 112 -10.65 3.45 1.54
C GLU A 112 -11.26 2.51 2.59
N LYS A 113 -10.60 1.37 2.84
CA LYS A 113 -11.05 0.36 3.81
C LYS A 113 -10.91 0.79 5.26
N VAL A 114 -9.79 1.41 5.62
CA VAL A 114 -9.59 1.88 7.01
C VAL A 114 -10.48 3.08 7.32
N SER A 115 -10.77 3.93 6.33
CA SER A 115 -11.70 5.05 6.47
C SER A 115 -13.09 4.54 6.84
N GLU A 116 -13.62 3.51 6.18
CA GLU A 116 -14.94 2.90 6.50
C GLU A 116 -15.07 2.48 7.98
N MET A 117 -13.97 2.04 8.59
CA MET A 117 -13.91 1.62 10.01
C MET A 117 -13.86 2.79 11.02
N CYS A 118 -13.43 3.97 10.57
CA CYS A 118 -13.19 5.11 11.45
C CYS A 118 -14.44 5.97 11.60
N SER A 119 -14.78 6.39 12.83
CA SER A 119 -15.81 7.42 13.08
C SER A 119 -15.21 8.74 13.60
N LYS A 120 -13.95 8.71 14.04
CA LYS A 120 -13.23 9.85 14.60
C LYS A 120 -11.89 10.04 13.90
N ILE A 121 -11.27 11.20 14.12
CA ILE A 121 -9.92 11.54 13.69
C ILE A 121 -9.18 12.27 14.82
N THR A 122 -7.90 12.00 14.96
CA THR A 122 -7.03 12.79 15.83
C THR A 122 -6.65 14.09 15.13
N HIS A 123 -7.04 15.23 15.70
CA HIS A 123 -6.69 16.56 15.20
C HIS A 123 -6.18 17.43 16.35
N LYS A 124 -4.94 17.93 16.23
CA LYS A 124 -4.26 18.74 17.26
C LYS A 124 -4.28 18.10 18.67
N GLY A 125 -4.05 16.78 18.73
CA GLY A 125 -4.03 16.02 19.98
C GLY A 125 -5.41 15.75 20.60
N ARG A 126 -6.51 16.03 19.89
CA ARG A 126 -7.88 15.73 20.35
C ARG A 126 -8.59 14.80 19.38
N GLU A 127 -9.50 13.99 19.90
CA GLU A 127 -10.42 13.23 19.07
C GLU A 127 -11.56 14.13 18.61
N GLU A 128 -11.81 14.15 17.31
CA GLU A 128 -12.91 14.88 16.71
C GLU A 128 -13.66 13.99 15.71
N PRO A 129 -14.94 14.24 15.40
CA PRO A 129 -15.67 13.45 14.43
C PRO A 129 -15.02 13.47 13.04
N LEU A 130 -14.97 12.29 12.39
CA LEU A 130 -14.52 12.15 11.00
C LEU A 130 -15.69 12.46 10.05
N THR A 131 -15.95 13.76 9.88
CA THR A 131 -17.02 14.25 8.98
C THR A 131 -16.73 13.93 7.51
N GLN A 132 -17.76 13.94 6.67
CA GLN A 132 -17.59 13.69 5.24
C GLN A 132 -16.64 14.70 4.57
N ALA A 133 -16.68 15.97 4.97
CA ALA A 133 -15.74 17.00 4.49
C ALA A 133 -14.28 16.65 4.82
N ARG A 134 -14.02 16.09 6.01
CA ARG A 134 -12.67 15.64 6.39
C ARG A 134 -12.23 14.40 5.63
N ARG A 135 -13.14 13.45 5.42
CA ARG A 135 -12.87 12.27 4.58
C ARG A 135 -12.47 12.68 3.17
N ARG A 136 -13.21 13.62 2.56
CA ARG A 136 -12.87 14.17 1.23
C ARG A 136 -11.47 14.77 1.23
N LYS A 137 -11.15 15.64 2.19
CA LYS A 137 -9.81 16.24 2.29
C LYS A 137 -8.69 15.21 2.45
N LEU A 138 -8.91 14.16 3.24
CA LEU A 138 -7.94 13.06 3.39
C LEU A 138 -7.78 12.28 2.09
N ASN A 139 -8.89 12.00 1.40
CA ASN A 139 -8.88 11.35 0.10
C ASN A 139 -8.10 12.17 -0.93
N ASP A 140 -8.31 13.48 -0.99
CA ASP A 140 -7.58 14.38 -1.88
C ASP A 140 -6.08 14.39 -1.56
N THR A 141 -5.74 14.29 -0.27
CA THR A 141 -4.34 14.17 0.18
C THR A 141 -3.73 12.82 -0.23
N CYS A 142 -4.47 11.71 -0.10
CA CYS A 142 -4.05 10.41 -0.60
C CYS A 142 -3.79 10.45 -2.12
N LYS A 143 -4.70 11.05 -2.89
CA LYS A 143 -4.55 11.23 -4.34
C LYS A 143 -3.30 12.03 -4.69
N LEU A 144 -3.02 13.12 -3.96
CA LEU A 144 -1.82 13.94 -4.16
C LEU A 144 -0.52 13.17 -3.91
N PHE A 145 -0.47 12.30 -2.89
CA PHE A 145 0.71 11.47 -2.66
C PHE A 145 0.81 10.35 -3.70
N ALA A 146 -0.31 9.73 -4.06
CA ALA A 146 -0.33 8.70 -5.09
C ALA A 146 0.11 9.22 -6.45
N SER A 147 -0.26 10.47 -6.82
CA SER A 147 0.18 11.09 -8.08
C SER A 147 1.68 11.38 -8.14
N ARG A 148 2.38 11.31 -7.01
CA ARG A 148 3.85 11.37 -6.93
C ARG A 148 4.51 9.99 -6.99
N GLY A 149 3.73 8.92 -7.15
CA GLY A 149 4.23 7.55 -7.06
C GLY A 149 4.50 7.10 -5.62
N GLU A 150 3.96 7.79 -4.61
CA GLU A 150 4.11 7.37 -3.22
C GLU A 150 3.03 6.35 -2.84
N ARG A 151 3.41 5.32 -2.07
CA ARG A 151 2.47 4.35 -1.49
C ARG A 151 1.86 4.93 -0.21
N VAL A 152 0.54 5.09 -0.18
CA VAL A 152 -0.17 5.66 0.98
C VAL A 152 -0.84 4.57 1.81
N MET A 153 -0.74 4.67 3.13
CA MET A 153 -1.44 3.81 4.09
C MET A 153 -2.11 4.64 5.18
N ALA A 154 -3.30 4.23 5.59
CA ALA A 154 -3.98 4.79 6.75
C ALA A 154 -3.69 3.98 8.01
N ILE A 155 -3.57 4.68 9.15
CA ILE A 155 -3.41 4.09 10.48
C ILE A 155 -4.57 4.56 11.36
N ALA A 156 -5.24 3.60 11.99
CA ALA A 156 -6.32 3.82 12.92
C ALA A 156 -6.05 3.13 14.27
N LEU A 157 -6.57 3.73 15.33
CA LEU A 157 -6.45 3.26 16.70
C LEU A 157 -7.83 3.27 17.36
N LEU A 158 -8.13 2.23 18.12
CA LEU A 158 -9.23 2.21 19.07
C LEU A 158 -8.68 1.83 20.44
N ILE A 159 -8.97 2.66 21.43
CA ILE A 159 -8.67 2.38 22.83
C ILE A 159 -9.97 1.90 23.48
N LYS A 160 -9.99 0.67 23.97
CA LYS A 160 -11.17 0.06 24.61
C LYS A 160 -10.84 -0.34 26.03
N GLU A 161 -11.62 0.16 26.99
CA GLU A 161 -11.64 -0.38 28.35
C GLU A 161 -12.35 -1.73 28.34
N TYR A 162 -11.71 -2.77 28.87
CA TYR A 162 -12.25 -4.12 28.89
C TYR A 162 -12.60 -4.52 30.32
N ARG A 163 -13.83 -5.01 30.53
CA ARG A 163 -14.30 -5.50 31.84
C ARG A 163 -14.26 -7.02 31.87
N GLU A 164 -14.03 -7.61 33.05
CA GLU A 164 -13.89 -9.07 33.19
C GLU A 164 -15.13 -9.89 32.79
N ARG A 165 -16.30 -9.24 32.65
CA ARG A 165 -17.53 -9.85 32.13
C ARG A 165 -17.60 -9.90 30.60
N ASP A 166 -16.71 -9.20 29.91
CA ASP A 166 -16.67 -9.14 28.44
C ASP A 166 -15.79 -10.24 27.85
N GLN A 167 -15.49 -11.31 28.61
CA GLN A 167 -14.58 -12.46 28.34
C GLN A 167 -14.88 -13.27 27.05
N GLU A 168 -15.39 -12.66 25.99
CA GLU A 168 -15.19 -13.13 24.64
C GLU A 168 -13.71 -12.92 24.30
N GLU A 169 -12.98 -14.03 24.20
CA GLU A 169 -11.61 -14.06 23.70
C GLU A 169 -11.61 -13.53 22.25
N TYR A 170 -10.55 -12.85 21.82
CA TYR A 170 -10.43 -12.48 20.41
C TYR A 170 -10.13 -13.76 19.63
N PHE A 171 -11.06 -14.19 18.76
CA PHE A 171 -10.88 -15.35 17.90
C PHE A 171 -11.01 -14.97 16.42
N TYR A 172 -10.37 -15.80 15.59
CA TYR A 172 -10.49 -15.80 14.14
C TYR A 172 -11.07 -17.17 13.78
N ASP A 173 -12.33 -17.20 13.36
CA ASP A 173 -12.92 -18.41 12.79
C ASP A 173 -13.06 -18.19 11.28
N GLU A 174 -12.57 -19.16 10.51
CA GLU A 174 -12.93 -19.30 9.10
C GLU A 174 -14.24 -20.09 9.07
N ASP A 175 -15.35 -19.42 8.75
CA ASP A 175 -16.64 -20.05 8.58
C ASP A 175 -16.59 -21.03 7.37
N GLU A 176 -17.45 -22.06 7.35
CA GLU A 176 -17.49 -23.10 6.28
C GLU A 176 -17.74 -22.52 4.86
N ASP A 177 -18.21 -21.29 4.77
CA ASP A 177 -18.46 -20.53 3.54
C ASP A 177 -17.26 -19.66 3.10
N GLY A 178 -16.13 -19.73 3.80
CA GLY A 178 -14.94 -18.91 3.54
C GLY A 178 -15.03 -17.49 4.09
N SER A 179 -16.10 -17.14 4.80
CA SER A 179 -16.22 -15.85 5.49
C SER A 179 -15.34 -15.86 6.74
N SER A 180 -14.46 -14.87 6.89
CA SER A 180 -13.64 -14.72 8.09
C SER A 180 -14.36 -13.87 9.12
N ASN A 181 -14.96 -14.47 10.14
CA ASN A 181 -15.55 -13.73 11.26
C ASN A 181 -14.51 -13.53 12.37
N SER A 182 -14.05 -12.29 12.53
CA SER A 182 -13.22 -11.90 13.67
C SER A 182 -14.04 -11.07 14.66
N ASN A 183 -14.05 -11.43 15.94
CA ASN A 183 -14.74 -10.66 16.99
C ASN A 183 -13.96 -9.39 17.42
N ILE A 184 -13.25 -8.74 16.49
CA ILE A 184 -12.49 -7.54 16.78
C ILE A 184 -13.38 -6.32 16.60
N PRO A 185 -13.44 -5.40 17.58
CA PRO A 185 -14.17 -4.16 17.44
C PRO A 185 -13.43 -3.21 16.50
N LEU A 186 -13.60 -3.42 15.19
CA LEU A 186 -13.06 -2.55 14.13
C LEU A 186 -14.02 -1.41 13.78
N SER A 187 -15.21 -1.37 14.38
CA SER A 187 -16.14 -0.25 14.19
C SER A 187 -15.78 0.93 15.09
N SER A 188 -16.02 2.15 14.59
CA SER A 188 -15.83 3.40 15.34
C SER A 188 -14.39 3.68 15.80
N MET A 189 -13.40 3.27 15.00
CA MET A 189 -12.00 3.59 15.27
C MET A 189 -11.72 5.11 15.13
N THR A 190 -10.61 5.55 15.72
CA THR A 190 -10.07 6.89 15.51
C THR A 190 -8.96 6.83 14.47
N MET A 191 -9.13 7.52 13.34
CA MET A 191 -8.07 7.68 12.35
C MET A 191 -6.95 8.56 12.93
N VAL A 192 -5.73 8.03 12.96
CA VAL A 192 -4.58 8.70 13.57
C VAL A 192 -3.75 9.44 12.53
N SER A 193 -3.45 8.77 11.42
CA SER A 193 -2.55 9.33 10.39
C SER A 193 -2.71 8.67 9.03
N LEU A 194 -2.32 9.41 8.00
CA LEU A 194 -1.90 8.87 6.72
C LEU A 194 -0.38 8.85 6.68
N VAL A 195 0.21 7.78 6.16
CA VAL A 195 1.64 7.66 5.94
C VAL A 195 1.87 7.42 4.46
N SER A 196 2.71 8.24 3.83
CA SER A 196 3.20 8.00 2.48
C SER A 196 4.62 7.43 2.53
N ILE A 197 4.87 6.42 1.72
CA ILE A 197 6.16 5.76 1.56
C ILE A 197 6.59 5.98 0.12
N HIS A 198 7.72 6.66 -0.04
CA HIS A 198 8.33 6.89 -1.34
C HIS A 198 9.30 5.76 -1.66
N ASP A 199 9.00 4.97 -2.69
CA ASP A 199 9.87 3.92 -3.23
C ASP A 199 10.25 4.30 -4.68
N PRO A 200 11.31 5.10 -4.86
CA PRO A 200 11.64 5.64 -6.18
C PRO A 200 12.13 4.54 -7.13
N PRO A 201 11.87 4.67 -8.44
CA PRO A 201 12.52 3.84 -9.44
C PRO A 201 14.04 3.92 -9.36
N LYS A 202 14.73 2.83 -9.72
CA LYS A 202 16.20 2.85 -9.84
C LYS A 202 16.61 3.80 -10.96
N ALA A 203 17.71 4.53 -10.76
CA ALA A 203 18.14 5.61 -11.64
C ALA A 203 18.31 5.22 -13.12
N GLY A 204 18.71 3.97 -13.42
CA GLY A 204 18.89 3.50 -14.80
C GLY A 204 17.62 2.95 -15.49
N VAL A 205 16.54 2.71 -14.73
CA VAL A 205 15.31 2.12 -15.27
C VAL A 205 14.64 2.99 -16.35
N PRO A 206 14.48 4.33 -16.17
CA PRO A 206 13.86 5.17 -17.19
C PRO A 206 14.59 5.13 -18.55
N ASP A 207 15.93 5.07 -18.52
CA ASP A 207 16.75 4.98 -19.72
C ASP A 207 16.68 3.58 -20.35
N ALA A 208 16.68 2.53 -19.52
CA ALA A 208 16.56 1.15 -19.99
C ALA A 208 15.22 0.90 -20.70
N VAL A 209 14.10 1.36 -20.11
CA VAL A 209 12.78 1.29 -20.74
C VAL A 209 12.79 2.05 -22.06
N THR A 210 13.46 3.19 -22.14
CA THR A 210 13.62 3.95 -23.39
C THR A 210 14.35 3.17 -24.47
N LYS A 211 15.44 2.49 -24.13
CA LYS A 211 16.17 1.63 -25.07
C LYS A 211 15.29 0.48 -25.56
N CYS A 212 14.52 -0.16 -24.68
CA CYS A 212 13.57 -1.21 -25.07
C CYS A 212 12.56 -0.68 -26.11
N HIS A 213 11.94 0.47 -25.85
CA HIS A 213 11.02 1.07 -26.82
C HIS A 213 11.69 1.43 -28.15
N SER A 214 12.93 1.95 -28.12
CA SER A 214 13.70 2.22 -29.34
C SER A 214 14.04 0.97 -30.15
N ALA A 215 14.14 -0.19 -29.50
CA ALA A 215 14.30 -1.49 -30.14
C ALA A 215 12.97 -2.10 -30.64
N GLY A 216 11.84 -1.40 -30.48
CA GLY A 216 10.51 -1.89 -30.85
C GLY A 216 9.87 -2.83 -29.81
N ILE A 217 10.45 -2.94 -28.62
CA ILE A 217 9.92 -3.77 -27.54
C ILE A 217 8.86 -2.99 -26.77
N ARG A 218 7.67 -3.57 -26.66
CA ARG A 218 6.58 -3.03 -25.85
C ARG A 218 6.79 -3.43 -24.38
N VAL A 219 7.01 -2.44 -23.51
CA VAL A 219 7.15 -2.64 -22.07
C VAL A 219 5.82 -2.36 -21.38
N MET A 220 5.33 -3.32 -20.58
CA MET A 220 4.10 -3.18 -19.80
C MET A 220 4.42 -3.25 -18.30
N MET A 221 3.66 -2.51 -17.47
CA MET A 221 3.73 -2.63 -16.02
C MET A 221 2.65 -3.59 -15.49
N ILE A 222 3.01 -4.51 -14.60
CA ILE A 222 2.06 -5.41 -13.92
C ILE A 222 2.31 -5.36 -12.41
N THR A 223 1.47 -4.65 -11.65
CA THR A 223 1.66 -4.40 -10.22
C THR A 223 0.42 -4.62 -9.36
N GLY A 224 0.64 -4.99 -8.09
CA GLY A 224 -0.41 -5.04 -7.06
C GLY A 224 -0.72 -3.68 -6.41
N ASP A 225 0.02 -2.63 -6.77
CA ASP A 225 -0.17 -1.29 -6.25
C ASP A 225 -1.47 -0.62 -6.74
N HIS A 226 -1.83 0.49 -6.08
CA HIS A 226 -2.97 1.31 -6.46
C HIS A 226 -2.78 1.89 -7.88
N PRO A 227 -3.83 1.98 -8.72
CA PRO A 227 -3.74 2.48 -10.11
C PRO A 227 -3.03 3.83 -10.20
N THR A 228 -3.42 4.82 -9.40
CA THR A 228 -2.78 6.16 -9.42
C THR A 228 -1.28 6.13 -9.10
N THR A 229 -0.85 5.28 -8.17
CA THR A 229 0.58 5.11 -7.85
C THR A 229 1.29 4.40 -8.99
N ALA A 230 0.70 3.34 -9.54
CA ALA A 230 1.24 2.58 -10.66
C ALA A 230 1.43 3.46 -11.90
N GLU A 231 0.42 4.26 -12.25
CA GLU A 231 0.47 5.21 -13.35
C GLU A 231 1.56 6.28 -13.13
N ALA A 232 1.62 6.87 -11.93
CA ALA A 232 2.65 7.86 -11.61
C ALA A 232 4.07 7.29 -11.74
N ILE A 233 4.30 6.05 -11.29
CA ILE A 233 5.59 5.36 -11.46
C ILE A 233 5.82 5.03 -12.93
N ALA A 234 4.80 4.56 -13.66
CA ALA A 234 4.90 4.24 -15.09
C ALA A 234 5.32 5.46 -15.93
N ARG A 235 4.84 6.65 -15.56
CA ARG A 235 5.29 7.92 -16.16
C ARG A 235 6.74 8.26 -15.80
N GLN A 236 7.14 8.07 -14.53
CA GLN A 236 8.52 8.31 -14.10
C GLN A 236 9.54 7.40 -14.81
N VAL A 237 9.16 6.17 -15.17
CA VAL A 237 10.02 5.21 -15.86
C VAL A 237 9.81 5.15 -17.37
N ASN A 238 9.02 6.07 -17.94
CA ASN A 238 8.73 6.13 -19.37
C ASN A 238 8.04 4.87 -19.95
N ILE A 239 7.22 4.16 -19.17
CA ILE A 239 6.27 3.15 -19.69
C ILE A 239 5.05 3.87 -20.28
N ILE A 240 4.58 4.92 -19.61
CA ILE A 240 3.63 5.89 -20.16
C ILE A 240 4.41 7.16 -20.50
N ARG A 241 4.36 7.63 -21.74
CA ARG A 241 5.19 8.74 -22.24
C ARG A 241 4.35 9.83 -22.87
N ASN A 242 3.68 9.46 -23.95
CA ASN A 242 3.19 10.40 -24.95
C ASN A 242 1.66 10.45 -24.97
N TYR A 243 1.02 9.45 -24.39
CA TYR A 243 -0.42 9.33 -24.44
C TYR A 243 -1.05 9.72 -23.13
N GLN A 244 -2.22 10.34 -23.26
CA GLN A 244 -3.13 10.56 -22.15
C GLN A 244 -3.85 9.25 -21.84
N THR A 245 -4.05 8.99 -20.56
CA THR A 245 -4.98 7.95 -20.09
C THR A 245 -6.41 8.46 -20.22
N GLN A 246 -7.41 7.58 -20.14
CA GLN A 246 -8.81 8.02 -20.12
C GLN A 246 -9.08 8.97 -18.94
N ASP A 247 -8.48 8.68 -17.77
CA ASP A 247 -8.56 9.55 -16.59
C ASP A 247 -7.99 10.96 -16.85
N ASP A 248 -6.90 11.08 -17.61
CA ASP A 248 -6.36 12.39 -18.01
C ASP A 248 -7.38 13.16 -18.87
N ILE A 249 -7.97 12.49 -19.87
CA ILE A 249 -8.94 13.10 -20.79
C ILE A 249 -10.19 13.54 -20.02
N ASP A 250 -10.74 12.67 -19.16
CA ASP A 250 -11.93 12.95 -18.35
C ASP A 250 -11.68 14.11 -17.38
N SER A 251 -10.48 14.21 -16.79
CA SER A 251 -10.12 15.32 -15.91
C SER A 251 -9.99 16.68 -16.61
N ILE A 252 -9.71 16.67 -17.92
CA ILE A 252 -9.63 17.86 -18.78
C ILE A 252 -11.03 18.25 -19.28
N MET A 253 -11.87 17.27 -19.65
CA MET A 253 -13.23 17.48 -20.16
C MET A 253 -14.21 18.03 -19.10
N ASP A 254 -13.91 17.88 -17.81
CA ASP A 254 -14.71 18.48 -16.72
C ASP A 254 -14.67 20.04 -16.73
N TYR A 255 -13.86 20.66 -17.60
CA TYR A 255 -13.77 22.12 -17.79
C TYR A 255 -14.29 22.66 -19.14
N GLU A 256 -14.49 21.83 -20.17
CA GLU A 256 -15.04 22.25 -21.46
C GLU A 256 -16.04 21.21 -21.96
N SER A 257 -17.33 21.61 -21.95
CA SER A 257 -18.53 21.01 -22.56
C SER A 257 -18.48 19.57 -23.11
N GLU A 258 -19.49 18.77 -22.75
CA GLU A 258 -19.98 17.56 -23.43
C GLU A 258 -19.59 17.53 -24.92
N SER A 259 -18.50 16.85 -25.23
CA SER A 259 -18.19 16.41 -26.58
C SER A 259 -17.82 14.94 -26.52
N ASP A 260 -18.50 14.15 -27.35
CA ASP A 260 -18.29 12.72 -27.55
C ASP A 260 -16.89 12.47 -28.16
N ALA A 261 -15.83 12.69 -27.38
CA ALA A 261 -14.47 12.33 -27.78
C ALA A 261 -14.36 10.81 -27.74
N ALA A 262 -14.26 10.19 -28.92
CA ALA A 262 -14.17 8.75 -29.08
C ALA A 262 -13.00 8.15 -28.23
N PRO A 263 -13.18 6.98 -27.60
CA PRO A 263 -12.15 6.26 -26.82
C PRO A 263 -10.89 5.84 -27.61
N GLU A 264 -10.81 6.21 -28.89
CA GLU A 264 -9.69 5.97 -29.80
C GLU A 264 -8.51 6.94 -29.61
N ALA A 265 -8.68 8.04 -28.86
CA ALA A 265 -7.62 9.04 -28.65
C ALA A 265 -6.60 8.69 -27.56
N ALA A 266 -6.97 7.85 -26.58
CA ALA A 266 -6.06 7.44 -25.51
C ALA A 266 -5.13 6.32 -26.00
N GLY A 267 -3.86 6.60 -26.27
CA GLY A 267 -2.86 5.57 -26.60
C GLY A 267 -2.22 4.88 -25.38
N ALA A 268 -2.59 5.32 -24.18
CA ALA A 268 -2.24 4.72 -22.89
C ALA A 268 -3.49 4.24 -22.15
N THR A 269 -3.36 3.17 -21.38
CA THR A 269 -4.44 2.66 -20.52
C THR A 269 -3.93 2.11 -19.20
N VAL A 270 -4.73 2.29 -18.14
CA VAL A 270 -4.53 1.71 -16.82
C VAL A 270 -5.70 0.77 -16.56
N VAL A 271 -5.41 -0.52 -16.38
CA VAL A 271 -6.42 -1.57 -16.19
C VAL A 271 -6.35 -2.11 -14.77
N LEU A 272 -7.49 -2.22 -14.10
CA LEU A 272 -7.57 -2.81 -12.77
C LEU A 272 -7.62 -4.34 -12.85
N GLY A 273 -6.97 -5.00 -11.90
CA GLY A 273 -6.94 -6.46 -11.83
C GLY A 273 -8.32 -7.12 -11.67
N GLU A 274 -9.28 -6.42 -11.05
CA GLU A 274 -10.66 -6.91 -10.90
C GLU A 274 -11.43 -6.93 -12.23
N ASP A 275 -11.14 -5.99 -13.13
CA ASP A 275 -11.78 -5.94 -14.45
C ASP A 275 -11.32 -7.12 -15.32
N LEU A 276 -10.07 -7.55 -15.18
CA LEU A 276 -9.47 -8.65 -15.94
C LEU A 276 -10.22 -9.97 -15.77
N GLU A 277 -10.94 -10.19 -14.67
CA GLU A 277 -11.71 -11.40 -14.44
C GLU A 277 -12.88 -11.51 -15.43
N GLN A 278 -13.46 -10.36 -15.79
CA GLN A 278 -14.65 -10.25 -16.64
C GLN A 278 -14.30 -10.02 -18.11
N PHE A 279 -13.03 -9.77 -18.43
CA PHE A 279 -12.57 -9.52 -19.79
C PHE A 279 -12.94 -10.65 -20.75
N GLN A 280 -13.67 -10.27 -21.78
CA GLN A 280 -13.91 -11.02 -22.98
C GLN A 280 -12.82 -10.75 -24.01
N ARG A 281 -12.87 -11.47 -25.14
CA ARG A 281 -11.88 -11.33 -26.21
C ARG A 281 -11.77 -9.89 -26.73
N GLN A 282 -12.90 -9.19 -26.85
CA GLN A 282 -12.94 -7.81 -27.33
C GLN A 282 -12.24 -6.86 -26.36
N ASP A 283 -12.46 -7.00 -25.05
CA ASP A 283 -11.82 -6.15 -24.04
C ASP A 283 -10.28 -6.28 -24.10
N TRP A 284 -9.79 -7.52 -24.31
CA TRP A 284 -8.36 -7.75 -24.54
C TRP A 284 -7.88 -7.16 -25.86
N ASP A 285 -8.67 -7.23 -26.93
CA ASP A 285 -8.32 -6.61 -28.22
C ASP A 285 -8.19 -5.08 -28.06
N ASP A 286 -9.13 -4.46 -27.36
CA ASP A 286 -9.16 -3.01 -27.13
C ASP A 286 -7.99 -2.55 -26.25
N VAL A 287 -7.74 -3.24 -25.12
CA VAL A 287 -6.63 -2.92 -24.22
C VAL A 287 -5.27 -3.15 -24.89
N LEU A 288 -5.09 -4.31 -25.53
CA LEU A 288 -3.80 -4.67 -26.15
C LEU A 288 -3.55 -3.95 -27.48
N SER A 289 -4.54 -3.26 -28.04
CA SER A 289 -4.34 -2.30 -29.14
C SER A 289 -3.55 -1.06 -28.71
N LYS A 290 -3.56 -0.74 -27.41
CA LYS A 290 -2.83 0.40 -26.85
C LYS A 290 -1.33 0.11 -26.78
N GLN A 291 -0.51 1.16 -26.89
CA GLN A 291 0.95 1.04 -26.86
C GLN A 291 1.50 1.06 -25.43
N GLU A 292 0.88 1.87 -24.56
CA GLU A 292 1.35 2.10 -23.19
C GLU A 292 0.33 1.51 -22.21
N ILE A 293 0.69 0.43 -21.53
CA ILE A 293 -0.27 -0.35 -20.71
C ILE A 293 0.27 -0.55 -19.29
N VAL A 294 -0.59 -0.26 -18.31
CA VAL A 294 -0.35 -0.53 -16.90
C VAL A 294 -1.48 -1.38 -16.34
N PHE A 295 -1.16 -2.55 -15.80
CA PHE A 295 -2.08 -3.36 -15.02
C PHE A 295 -1.81 -3.12 -13.53
N ALA A 296 -2.81 -2.60 -12.82
CA ALA A 296 -2.73 -2.27 -11.40
C ALA A 296 -3.62 -3.19 -10.57
N ARG A 297 -3.37 -3.29 -9.26
CA ARG A 297 -4.13 -4.17 -8.33
C ARG A 297 -4.21 -5.64 -8.78
N THR A 298 -3.21 -6.15 -9.50
CA THR A 298 -3.23 -7.50 -10.04
C THR A 298 -2.93 -8.57 -8.98
N SER A 299 -3.69 -9.67 -8.97
CA SER A 299 -3.35 -10.90 -8.26
C SER A 299 -2.31 -11.74 -9.03
N ALA A 300 -1.74 -12.76 -8.40
CA ALA A 300 -0.84 -13.72 -9.06
C ALA A 300 -1.52 -14.40 -10.27
N ALA A 301 -2.82 -14.72 -10.16
CA ALA A 301 -3.60 -15.31 -11.25
C ALA A 301 -3.78 -14.33 -12.41
N ASN A 302 -4.00 -13.04 -12.13
CA ASN A 302 -4.08 -12.02 -13.18
C ASN A 302 -2.76 -11.92 -13.96
N LYS A 303 -1.61 -11.95 -13.28
CA LYS A 303 -0.30 -11.87 -13.94
C LYS A 303 -0.09 -13.01 -14.93
N LEU A 304 -0.44 -14.24 -14.52
CA LEU A 304 -0.39 -15.41 -15.38
C LEU A 304 -1.33 -15.26 -16.60
N LYS A 305 -2.57 -14.83 -16.37
CA LYS A 305 -3.57 -14.61 -17.43
C LYS A 305 -3.09 -13.60 -18.48
N ILE A 306 -2.43 -12.52 -18.05
CA ILE A 306 -1.86 -11.52 -18.97
C ILE A 306 -0.79 -12.15 -19.87
N VAL A 307 0.15 -12.91 -19.30
CA VAL A 307 1.21 -13.60 -20.07
C VAL A 307 0.60 -14.59 -21.06
N GLU A 308 -0.37 -15.39 -20.63
CA GLU A 308 -1.04 -16.37 -21.49
C GLU A 308 -1.77 -15.72 -22.66
N GLU A 309 -2.44 -14.59 -22.43
CA GLU A 309 -3.19 -13.90 -23.47
C GLU A 309 -2.26 -13.25 -24.50
N LEU A 310 -1.11 -12.70 -24.08
CA LEU A 310 -0.08 -12.20 -24.98
C LEU A 310 0.50 -13.34 -25.84
N GLN A 311 0.86 -14.47 -25.23
CA GLN A 311 1.37 -15.64 -25.93
C GLN A 311 0.33 -16.22 -26.91
N ARG A 312 -0.95 -16.26 -26.53
CA ARG A 312 -2.05 -16.72 -27.39
C ARG A 312 -2.17 -15.89 -28.68
N ARG A 313 -1.73 -14.64 -28.64
CA ARG A 313 -1.71 -13.70 -29.77
C ARG A 313 -0.43 -13.78 -30.60
N GLY A 314 0.49 -14.68 -30.24
CA GLY A 314 1.75 -14.90 -30.93
C GLY A 314 2.87 -13.94 -30.51
N GLU A 315 2.67 -13.18 -29.44
CA GLU A 315 3.72 -12.32 -28.87
C GLU A 315 4.73 -13.18 -28.10
N SER A 316 6.01 -12.85 -28.22
CA SER A 316 7.06 -13.40 -27.34
C SER A 316 7.15 -12.56 -26.08
N VAL A 317 7.01 -13.19 -24.92
CA VAL A 317 6.86 -12.49 -23.64
C VAL A 317 8.05 -12.76 -22.73
N ALA A 318 8.72 -11.69 -22.30
CA ALA A 318 9.66 -11.73 -21.18
C ALA A 318 8.98 -11.17 -19.92
N MET A 319 9.05 -11.89 -18.81
CA MET A 319 8.44 -11.49 -17.53
C MET A 319 9.52 -11.27 -16.47
N THR A 320 9.58 -10.07 -15.91
CA THR A 320 10.52 -9.72 -14.82
C THR A 320 9.78 -9.65 -13.48
N GLY A 321 10.31 -10.25 -12.41
CA GLY A 321 9.73 -10.11 -11.07
C GLY A 321 10.65 -10.54 -9.94
N ASP A 322 10.29 -10.21 -8.71
CA ASP A 322 11.04 -10.53 -7.49
C ASP A 322 10.19 -11.28 -6.44
N GLY A 323 8.86 -11.25 -6.59
CA GLY A 323 7.92 -11.80 -5.64
C GLY A 323 7.55 -13.26 -5.89
N VAL A 324 7.15 -13.96 -4.83
CA VAL A 324 6.49 -15.29 -4.93
C VAL A 324 5.23 -15.23 -5.79
N ASN A 325 4.55 -14.07 -5.80
CA ASN A 325 3.36 -13.83 -6.62
C ASN A 325 3.65 -13.74 -8.13
N ASP A 326 4.91 -13.52 -8.51
CA ASP A 326 5.33 -13.43 -9.91
C ASP A 326 5.73 -14.79 -10.46
N SER A 327 6.09 -15.74 -9.59
CA SER A 327 6.65 -17.04 -9.98
C SER A 327 5.81 -17.82 -11.01
N PRO A 328 4.46 -17.87 -10.94
CA PRO A 328 3.67 -18.55 -11.96
C PRO A 328 3.81 -17.91 -13.34
N ALA A 329 3.81 -16.57 -13.40
CA ALA A 329 3.89 -15.82 -14.64
C ALA A 329 5.31 -15.79 -15.21
N ILE A 330 6.33 -15.72 -14.35
CA ILE A 330 7.75 -15.88 -14.71
C ILE A 330 7.98 -17.23 -15.38
N ARG A 331 7.49 -18.32 -14.78
CA ARG A 331 7.64 -19.68 -15.34
C ARG A 331 6.88 -19.88 -16.66
N LYS A 332 5.80 -19.15 -16.86
CA LYS A 332 4.95 -19.26 -18.05
C LYS A 332 5.48 -18.46 -19.23
N ALA A 333 6.16 -17.35 -18.97
CA ALA A 333 6.76 -16.49 -19.98
C ALA A 333 7.76 -17.27 -20.86
N ASP A 334 7.99 -16.77 -22.08
CA ASP A 334 8.98 -17.36 -22.98
C ASP A 334 10.40 -17.15 -22.44
N VAL A 335 10.61 -16.06 -21.69
CA VAL A 335 11.80 -15.81 -20.87
C VAL A 335 11.39 -15.26 -19.51
N GLY A 336 11.55 -16.05 -18.46
CA GLY A 336 11.38 -15.63 -17.07
C GLY A 336 12.65 -15.00 -16.52
N ILE A 337 12.55 -13.80 -15.94
CA ILE A 337 13.67 -13.04 -15.37
C ILE A 337 13.41 -12.77 -13.87
N ALA A 338 14.30 -13.22 -13.00
CA ALA A 338 14.24 -12.98 -11.56
C ALA A 338 15.35 -12.06 -11.06
N MET A 339 15.04 -11.30 -10.02
CA MET A 339 16.02 -10.47 -9.29
C MET A 339 16.88 -11.35 -8.36
N GLY A 340 18.19 -11.18 -8.37
CA GLY A 340 19.14 -11.98 -7.60
C GLY A 340 19.17 -11.67 -6.10
N LEU A 341 19.27 -10.40 -5.72
CA LEU A 341 19.41 -9.96 -4.33
C LEU A 341 18.05 -9.81 -3.63
N ARG A 342 17.07 -9.22 -4.31
CA ARG A 342 15.72 -9.00 -3.78
C ARG A 342 14.76 -10.14 -4.05
N GLY A 343 15.04 -10.98 -5.06
CA GLY A 343 14.14 -12.04 -5.46
C GLY A 343 14.05 -13.16 -4.45
N HIS A 344 12.81 -13.52 -4.11
CA HIS A 344 12.53 -14.72 -3.34
C HIS A 344 13.08 -15.97 -4.04
N ASP A 345 13.50 -16.98 -3.27
CA ASP A 345 14.04 -18.24 -3.82
C ASP A 345 13.09 -18.87 -4.85
N VAL A 346 11.78 -18.81 -4.58
CA VAL A 346 10.73 -19.32 -5.48
C VAL A 346 10.71 -18.60 -6.83
N ALA A 347 10.97 -17.28 -6.86
CA ALA A 347 11.03 -16.53 -8.11
C ALA A 347 12.29 -16.88 -8.91
N ARG A 348 13.44 -17.05 -8.22
CA ARG A 348 14.70 -17.48 -8.85
C ARG A 348 14.62 -18.88 -9.44
N ASP A 349 14.00 -19.83 -8.73
CA ASP A 349 13.80 -21.20 -9.22
C ASP A 349 12.80 -21.30 -10.38
N ALA A 350 11.95 -20.27 -10.54
CA ALA A 350 10.98 -20.18 -11.62
C ALA A 350 11.53 -19.52 -12.89
N ALA A 351 12.62 -18.76 -12.79
CA ALA A 351 13.18 -17.97 -13.88
C ALA A 351 14.22 -18.72 -14.71
N ASP A 352 14.33 -18.36 -15.98
CA ASP A 352 15.38 -18.82 -16.89
C ASP A 352 16.66 -18.00 -16.73
N VAL A 353 16.52 -16.72 -16.37
CA VAL A 353 17.61 -15.76 -16.17
C VAL A 353 17.50 -15.12 -14.80
N VAL A 354 18.64 -14.99 -14.10
CA VAL A 354 18.71 -14.31 -12.80
C VAL A 354 19.67 -13.13 -12.89
N LEU A 355 19.17 -11.93 -12.56
CA LEU A 355 19.95 -10.69 -12.51
C LEU A 355 20.68 -10.58 -11.17
N VAL A 356 21.95 -10.99 -11.14
CA VAL A 356 22.75 -11.07 -9.91
C VAL A 356 22.89 -9.73 -9.17
N ASP A 357 22.86 -8.62 -9.90
CA ASP A 357 23.01 -7.25 -9.41
C ASP A 357 21.68 -6.51 -9.16
N ASP A 358 20.55 -7.19 -9.43
CA ASP A 358 19.21 -6.58 -9.49
C ASP A 358 19.11 -5.39 -10.46
N ASP A 359 20.01 -5.25 -11.44
CA ASP A 359 19.97 -4.12 -12.35
C ASP A 359 19.11 -4.42 -13.58
N PHE A 360 18.00 -3.70 -13.73
CA PHE A 360 17.14 -3.79 -14.89
C PHE A 360 17.88 -3.42 -16.19
N CYS A 361 18.91 -2.56 -16.11
CA CYS A 361 19.74 -2.23 -17.26
C CYS A 361 20.41 -3.45 -17.90
N SER A 362 20.67 -4.51 -17.12
CA SER A 362 21.26 -5.75 -17.61
C SER A 362 20.36 -6.50 -18.59
N ILE A 363 19.03 -6.30 -18.52
CA ILE A 363 18.08 -6.87 -19.50
C ILE A 363 18.32 -6.27 -20.88
N VAL A 364 18.59 -4.96 -20.95
CA VAL A 364 18.83 -4.29 -22.24
C VAL A 364 20.11 -4.82 -22.88
N ASN A 365 21.16 -5.01 -22.10
CA ASN A 365 22.41 -5.59 -22.60
C ASN A 365 22.18 -7.03 -23.09
N GLY A 366 21.36 -7.81 -22.38
CA GLY A 366 21.01 -9.18 -22.79
C GLY A 366 20.11 -9.28 -24.02
N ILE A 367 19.43 -8.19 -24.41
CA ILE A 367 18.68 -8.10 -25.68
C ILE A 367 19.62 -7.73 -26.84
N GLU A 368 20.68 -6.98 -26.57
CA GLU A 368 21.65 -6.53 -27.57
C GLU A 368 22.61 -7.65 -28.02
N GLU A 369 23.02 -8.52 -27.08
CA GLU A 369 23.82 -9.73 -27.33
C GLU A 369 23.01 -10.85 -27.99
#